data_AF-A0A8C9Z3E2-F1
#
_entry.id   AF-A0A8C9Z3E2-F1
#
_cell.length_a   1.000
_cell.length_b   1.000
_cell.length_c   1.000
_cell.angle_alpha   90.00
_cell.angle_beta   90.00
_cell.angle_gamma   90.00
#
_symmetry.space_group_name_H-M   'P 1'
#
loop_
_entity.id
_entity.type
_entity.pdbx_description
1 polymer ?
#
loop_
_entity_poly.entity_id
_entity_poly.type
_entity_poly.pdbx_seq_one_letter_code
_entity_poly.pdbx_strand_id
1 'polypeptide(L)'
;MPKRRDIVAIVLIVLPWTLLITVWHQSTITPLLATRKDDRRDGRSKSRNTFAFKESCSLQNRDIVEVVRTEYVYSRPPPWSDTLPTIHVVTPTYSRPVQKAELTRLANTLLHVPNLHWILVEDSQRRSTLVSRLLQETAVNYTHLNVETPRNYKVRGDTRDPRIPRGTIQRNLALRWLRESFRVNSSQPGIVYFADDDNTYSLELFEEMRSTKKVSVWPVAFVGGLRYESPKVNTLGKVYGWKTVFDPHRPFAIDMAGFAVNLRLILSKPQAYFKLRGVKGGYQESSLLKELVTLSDLEPKAANCTKVLVWHTRTEKPVLVNEGKKGFTDSNVEI
;
A
#
# COMPACT_ATOMS: atom_id res chain seq x y z
N MET A 1 62.44 5.77 2.72
CA MET A 1 62.33 7.25 2.62
C MET A 1 61.34 7.57 1.50
N PRO A 2 60.16 8.15 1.79
CA PRO A 2 59.20 8.52 0.75
C PRO A 2 59.81 9.60 -0.16
N LYS A 3 59.60 9.50 -1.48
CA LYS A 3 60.16 10.46 -2.42
C LYS A 3 59.49 11.82 -2.20
N ARG A 4 60.22 12.91 -2.38
CA ARG A 4 59.78 14.31 -2.13
C ARG A 4 58.44 14.67 -2.80
N ARG A 5 58.04 13.96 -3.86
CA ARG A 5 56.75 14.08 -4.55
C ARG A 5 55.56 13.48 -3.78
N ASP A 6 55.77 12.42 -3.01
CA ASP A 6 54.73 11.74 -2.25
C ASP A 6 54.31 12.56 -1.02
N ILE A 7 55.26 13.29 -0.43
CA ILE A 7 55.00 14.18 0.72
C ILE A 7 54.10 15.35 0.29
N VAL A 8 54.32 15.90 -0.89
CA VAL A 8 53.51 17.02 -1.41
C VAL A 8 52.08 16.58 -1.71
N ALA A 9 51.88 15.37 -2.24
CA ALA A 9 50.55 14.82 -2.48
C ALA A 9 49.78 14.55 -1.18
N ILE A 10 50.46 14.03 -0.14
CA ILE A 10 49.85 13.80 1.17
C ILE A 10 49.45 15.14 1.81
N VAL A 11 50.28 16.18 1.73
CA VAL A 11 50.00 17.49 2.32
C VAL A 11 48.89 18.25 1.58
N LEU A 12 48.84 18.17 0.24
CA LEU A 12 47.86 18.93 -0.54
C LEU A 12 46.50 18.23 -0.68
N ILE A 13 46.42 16.91 -0.49
CA ILE A 13 45.18 16.14 -0.70
C ILE A 13 44.65 15.59 0.62
N VAL A 14 45.48 14.98 1.46
CA VAL A 14 44.99 14.27 2.65
C VAL A 14 44.74 15.22 3.81
N LEU A 15 45.59 16.23 4.00
CA LEU A 15 45.48 17.21 5.08
C LEU A 15 44.22 18.09 5.00
N PRO A 16 43.80 18.61 3.84
CA PRO A 16 42.55 19.37 3.73
C PRO A 16 41.31 18.52 4.00
N TRP A 17 41.29 17.27 3.53
CA TRP A 17 40.16 16.35 3.75
C TRP A 17 40.04 15.90 5.20
N THR A 18 41.16 15.65 5.88
CA THR A 18 41.14 15.31 7.31
C THR A 18 40.69 16.48 8.18
N LEU A 19 41.11 17.72 7.86
CA LEU A 19 40.62 18.95 8.51
C LEU A 19 39.13 19.18 8.26
N LEU A 20 38.64 18.92 7.04
CA LEU A 20 37.21 19.09 6.72
C LEU A 20 36.34 18.09 7.52
N ILE A 21 36.81 16.85 7.65
CA ILE A 21 36.13 15.81 8.43
C ILE A 21 36.12 16.16 9.92
N THR A 22 37.23 16.66 10.50
CA THR A 22 37.27 17.02 11.93
C THR A 22 36.39 18.24 12.24
N VAL A 23 36.35 19.24 11.36
CA VAL A 23 35.44 20.40 11.51
C VAL A 23 33.98 19.97 11.39
N TRP A 24 33.64 19.07 10.47
CA TRP A 24 32.27 18.56 10.33
C TRP A 24 31.84 17.73 11.55
N HIS A 25 32.74 16.93 12.12
CA HIS A 25 32.49 16.17 13.34
C HIS A 25 32.35 17.05 14.60
N GLN A 26 33.08 18.15 14.70
CA GLN A 26 32.91 19.13 15.80
C GLN A 26 31.61 19.94 15.65
N SER A 27 31.23 20.31 14.42
CA SER A 27 30.02 21.09 14.13
C SER A 27 28.73 20.31 14.43
N THR A 28 28.77 18.99 14.31
CA THR A 28 27.61 18.10 14.54
C THR A 28 27.43 17.71 16.01
N ILE A 29 28.48 17.82 16.85
CA ILE A 29 28.45 17.42 18.26
C ILE A 29 28.13 18.61 19.20
N THR A 30 28.47 19.83 18.80
CA THR A 30 28.27 21.03 19.65
C THR A 30 26.79 21.39 19.98
N PRO A 31 25.76 21.12 19.14
CA PRO A 31 24.37 21.46 19.50
C PRO A 31 23.75 20.53 20.55
N LEU A 32 24.34 19.35 20.80
CA LEU A 32 23.75 18.30 21.64
C LEU A 32 24.18 18.36 23.12
N LEU A 33 25.16 19.21 23.46
CA LEU A 33 25.67 19.38 24.84
C LEU A 33 25.22 20.69 25.51
N ALA A 34 24.55 21.59 24.80
CA ALA A 34 24.15 22.90 25.33
C ALA A 34 22.73 22.95 25.94
N THR A 35 21.91 21.91 25.82
CA THR A 35 20.49 21.93 26.24
C THR A 35 20.15 21.10 27.47
N ARG A 36 21.14 20.71 28.29
CA ARG A 36 20.86 19.96 29.52
C ARG A 36 21.77 20.36 30.68
N LYS A 37 21.58 21.58 31.20
CA LYS A 37 22.00 21.94 32.56
C LYS A 37 21.16 23.12 33.07
N ASP A 38 20.79 23.02 34.34
CA ASP A 38 20.00 23.96 35.17
C ASP A 38 18.47 23.79 34.97
N ASP A 39 17.65 23.35 35.94
CA ASP A 39 17.58 23.73 37.35
C ASP A 39 17.25 22.56 38.31
N ARG A 40 18.06 22.43 39.39
CA ARG A 40 17.64 21.86 40.69
C ARG A 40 18.49 22.47 41.81
N ARG A 41 17.88 23.32 42.65
CA ARG A 41 18.17 23.52 44.10
C ARG A 41 16.86 23.96 44.76
N ASP A 42 16.23 23.09 45.55
CA ASP A 42 16.37 22.91 47.01
C ASP A 42 15.67 24.00 47.83
N GLY A 43 14.71 23.55 48.66
CA GLY A 43 13.95 24.40 49.58
C GLY A 43 12.98 23.58 50.44
N ARG A 44 13.52 22.84 51.40
CA ARG A 44 12.80 22.10 52.45
C ARG A 44 12.26 23.07 53.51
N SER A 45 10.97 23.05 53.83
CA SER A 45 10.49 23.50 55.15
C SER A 45 9.17 22.83 55.55
N LYS A 46 9.11 22.46 56.83
CA LYS A 46 8.02 21.80 57.56
C LYS A 46 6.87 22.77 57.80
N SER A 47 5.62 22.29 57.81
CA SER A 47 4.65 22.65 58.86
C SER A 47 3.39 21.77 58.79
N ARG A 48 3.11 21.08 59.89
CA ARG A 48 1.80 20.60 60.29
C ARG A 48 1.00 21.81 60.79
N ASN A 49 -0.24 22.00 60.35
CA ASN A 49 -1.38 22.18 61.25
C ASN A 49 -2.70 22.33 60.49
N THR A 50 -3.67 21.54 60.95
CA THR A 50 -5.12 21.73 60.98
C THR A 50 -5.61 23.18 60.82
N PHE A 51 -6.56 23.39 59.91
CA PHE A 51 -7.71 24.27 60.15
C PHE A 51 -8.94 23.69 59.47
N ALA A 52 -9.87 23.20 60.29
CA ALA A 52 -11.24 22.99 59.89
C ALA A 52 -11.89 24.38 59.74
N PHE A 53 -12.46 24.66 58.57
CA PHE A 53 -13.48 25.68 58.45
C PHE A 53 -14.74 25.02 57.92
N LYS A 54 -15.71 24.94 58.83
CA LYS A 54 -17.08 24.52 58.58
C LYS A 54 -17.79 25.80 58.17
N GLU A 55 -18.08 25.97 56.89
CA GLU A 55 -19.07 26.94 56.45
C GLU A 55 -19.98 26.27 55.43
N SER A 56 -21.23 26.11 55.86
CA SER A 56 -22.35 25.80 55.01
C SER A 56 -22.56 26.96 54.04
N CYS A 57 -22.55 26.67 52.74
CA CYS A 57 -23.25 27.54 51.80
C CYS A 57 -24.11 26.68 50.88
N SER A 58 -25.38 27.06 50.89
CA SER A 58 -26.52 26.50 50.18
C SER A 58 -26.27 26.28 48.69
N LEU A 59 -26.86 25.20 48.20
CA LEU A 59 -27.20 24.89 46.80
C LEU A 59 -27.46 26.15 45.95
N GLN A 60 -26.60 26.38 44.96
CA GLN A 60 -27.02 27.00 43.71
C GLN A 60 -26.38 26.25 42.54
N ASN A 61 -27.26 25.80 41.64
CA ASN A 61 -27.03 25.17 40.35
C ASN A 61 -25.59 25.29 39.82
N ARG A 62 -24.87 24.18 39.86
CA ARG A 62 -23.87 23.89 38.85
C ARG A 62 -24.45 22.79 37.99
N ASP A 63 -24.88 23.15 36.80
CA ASP A 63 -25.08 22.19 35.72
C ASP A 63 -23.80 21.35 35.65
N ILE A 64 -23.90 20.10 36.09
CA ILE A 64 -22.88 19.11 35.86
C ILE A 64 -22.97 18.85 34.37
N VAL A 65 -22.17 19.57 33.58
CA VAL A 65 -21.89 19.20 32.21
C VAL A 65 -21.19 17.86 32.32
N GLU A 66 -21.95 16.79 32.12
CA GLU A 66 -21.41 15.45 31.97
C GLU A 66 -20.51 15.50 30.75
N VAL A 67 -19.21 15.70 30.99
CA VAL A 67 -18.20 15.57 29.95
C VAL A 67 -18.18 14.08 29.64
N VAL A 68 -19.02 13.68 28.69
CA VAL A 68 -18.94 12.35 28.07
C VAL A 68 -17.59 12.30 27.38
N ARG A 69 -16.61 11.79 28.13
CA ARG A 69 -15.31 11.45 27.60
C ARG A 69 -15.56 10.25 26.70
N THR A 70 -15.85 10.51 25.43
CA THR A 70 -15.81 9.48 24.40
C THR A 70 -14.36 9.02 24.31
N GLU A 71 -14.01 8.03 25.12
CA GLU A 71 -12.81 7.24 24.87
C GLU A 71 -13.02 6.56 23.51
N TYR A 72 -12.47 7.16 22.46
CA TYR A 72 -12.35 6.49 21.17
C TYR A 72 -11.37 5.34 21.37
N VAL A 73 -11.89 4.17 21.78
CA VAL A 73 -11.14 2.93 21.81
C VAL A 73 -10.86 2.57 20.36
N TYR A 74 -9.63 2.82 19.93
CA TYR A 74 -9.19 2.47 18.58
C TYR A 74 -9.11 0.94 18.46
N SER A 75 -10.17 0.33 17.92
CA SER A 75 -10.21 -1.10 17.61
C SER A 75 -9.70 -1.38 16.20
N ARG A 76 -8.94 -2.47 16.06
CA ARG A 76 -8.43 -2.96 14.77
C ARG A 76 -8.84 -4.43 14.58
N PRO A 77 -9.51 -4.79 13.47
CA PRO A 77 -10.00 -3.91 12.42
C PRO A 77 -11.11 -2.98 12.92
N PRO A 78 -11.36 -1.84 12.25
CA PRO A 78 -12.52 -1.00 12.51
C PRO A 78 -13.84 -1.82 12.41
N PRO A 79 -14.86 -1.49 13.21
CA PRO A 79 -16.15 -2.17 13.13
C PRO A 79 -16.77 -1.98 11.74
N TRP A 80 -17.49 -3.00 11.28
CA TRP A 80 -18.21 -2.95 10.01
C TRP A 80 -19.42 -2.00 10.13
N SER A 81 -19.63 -1.19 9.10
CA SER A 81 -20.80 -0.31 8.99
C SER A 81 -21.72 -0.79 7.88
N ASP A 82 -23.01 -0.93 8.16
CA ASP A 82 -24.00 -1.33 7.14
C ASP A 82 -24.19 -0.28 6.03
N THR A 83 -23.72 0.95 6.26
CA THR A 83 -23.85 2.07 5.32
C THR A 83 -22.64 2.24 4.41
N LEU A 84 -21.47 1.69 4.77
CA LEU A 84 -20.24 1.87 4.01
C LEU A 84 -20.09 0.79 2.92
N PRO A 85 -19.80 1.17 1.67
CA PRO A 85 -19.45 0.22 0.62
C PRO A 85 -18.28 -0.67 1.01
N THR A 86 -18.40 -1.96 0.72
CA THR A 86 -17.32 -2.94 0.92
C THR A 86 -16.26 -2.77 -0.17
N ILE A 87 -14.99 -2.67 0.21
CA ILE A 87 -13.87 -2.67 -0.75
C ILE A 87 -13.32 -4.10 -0.86
N HIS A 88 -13.54 -4.73 -2.01
CA HIS A 88 -12.99 -6.02 -2.39
C HIS A 88 -11.60 -5.82 -3.00
N VAL A 89 -10.57 -6.00 -2.17
CA VAL A 89 -9.17 -5.90 -2.61
C VAL A 89 -8.73 -7.25 -3.16
N VAL A 90 -8.46 -7.31 -4.46
CA VAL A 90 -7.99 -8.50 -5.16
C VAL A 90 -6.47 -8.48 -5.24
N THR A 91 -5.82 -9.41 -4.53
CA THR A 91 -4.35 -9.50 -4.46
C THR A 91 -3.86 -10.83 -5.02
N PRO A 92 -3.30 -10.86 -6.24
CA PRO A 92 -2.57 -12.02 -6.71
C PRO A 92 -1.22 -12.12 -5.97
N THR A 93 -0.84 -13.32 -5.55
CA THR A 93 0.48 -13.56 -4.93
C THR A 93 1.09 -14.87 -5.39
N TYR A 94 2.38 -15.07 -5.15
CA TYR A 94 3.10 -16.30 -5.45
C TYR A 94 4.28 -16.50 -4.50
N SER A 95 4.66 -17.76 -4.30
CA SER A 95 5.75 -18.14 -3.40
C SER A 95 7.11 -17.65 -3.90
N ARG A 96 7.77 -16.86 -3.06
CA ARG A 96 9.11 -16.29 -3.26
C ARG A 96 9.67 -15.85 -1.90
N PRO A 97 10.99 -15.62 -1.75
CA PRO A 97 11.59 -15.30 -0.46
C PRO A 97 10.95 -14.11 0.29
N VAL A 98 10.48 -13.10 -0.44
CA VAL A 98 9.88 -11.89 0.18
C VAL A 98 8.37 -12.00 0.39
N GLN A 99 7.71 -13.09 0.00
CA GLN A 99 6.23 -13.18 -0.01
C GLN A 99 5.61 -12.83 1.35
N LYS A 100 6.11 -13.43 2.44
CA LYS A 100 5.55 -13.21 3.77
C LYS A 100 5.72 -11.75 4.21
N ALA A 101 6.90 -11.15 3.98
CA ALA A 101 7.16 -9.75 4.30
C ALA A 101 6.22 -8.80 3.53
N GLU A 102 5.99 -9.09 2.24
CA GLU A 102 5.09 -8.33 1.36
C GLU A 102 3.64 -8.37 1.83
N LEU A 103 3.13 -9.57 2.09
CA LEU A 103 1.78 -9.75 2.63
C LEU A 103 1.63 -9.15 4.02
N THR A 104 2.68 -9.20 4.86
CA THR A 104 2.66 -8.60 6.20
C THR A 104 2.53 -7.09 6.14
N ARG A 105 3.33 -6.39 5.32
CA ARG A 105 3.23 -4.92 5.21
C ARG A 105 1.93 -4.47 4.56
N LEU A 106 1.42 -5.24 3.59
CA LEU A 106 0.12 -4.99 3.00
C LEU A 106 -0.99 -5.17 4.03
N ALA A 107 -1.01 -6.28 4.76
CA ALA A 107 -1.98 -6.55 5.82
C ALA A 107 -1.98 -5.45 6.89
N ASN A 108 -0.80 -4.98 7.31
CA ASN A 108 -0.67 -3.85 8.24
C ASN A 108 -1.37 -2.59 7.73
N THR A 109 -1.35 -2.34 6.42
CA THR A 109 -2.08 -1.22 5.80
C THR A 109 -3.58 -1.49 5.77
N LEU A 110 -3.98 -2.69 5.32
CA LEU A 110 -5.40 -3.07 5.15
C LEU A 110 -6.16 -3.12 6.49
N LEU A 111 -5.48 -3.42 7.61
CA LEU A 111 -6.06 -3.41 8.95
C LEU A 111 -6.65 -2.06 9.38
N HIS A 112 -6.26 -0.97 8.72
CA HIS A 112 -6.77 0.36 9.00
C HIS A 112 -8.03 0.72 8.19
N VAL A 113 -8.40 -0.09 7.20
CA VAL A 113 -9.47 0.25 6.25
C VAL A 113 -10.79 -0.38 6.69
N PRO A 114 -11.84 0.40 7.01
CA PRO A 114 -13.14 -0.14 7.37
C PRO A 114 -13.82 -0.80 6.16
N ASN A 115 -14.69 -1.79 6.43
CA ASN A 115 -15.46 -2.51 5.42
C ASN A 115 -14.59 -3.03 4.27
N LEU A 116 -13.44 -3.63 4.59
CA LEU A 116 -12.54 -4.19 3.60
C LEU A 116 -12.67 -5.72 3.59
N HIS A 117 -12.73 -6.28 2.39
CA HIS A 117 -12.67 -7.72 2.17
C HIS A 117 -11.48 -8.05 1.26
N TRP A 118 -10.51 -8.79 1.79
CA TRP A 118 -9.26 -9.12 1.10
C TRP A 118 -9.36 -10.46 0.37
N ILE A 119 -9.42 -10.42 -0.95
CA ILE A 119 -9.45 -11.61 -1.82
C ILE A 119 -8.02 -11.91 -2.25
N LEU A 120 -7.36 -12.80 -1.54
CA LEU A 120 -5.99 -13.21 -1.83
C LEU A 120 -6.00 -14.48 -2.69
N VAL A 121 -5.34 -14.40 -3.85
CA VAL A 121 -5.32 -15.50 -4.84
C VAL A 121 -3.89 -15.95 -5.10
N GLU A 122 -3.53 -17.13 -4.63
CA GLU A 122 -2.20 -17.70 -4.84
C GLU A 122 -2.02 -18.28 -6.24
N ASP A 123 -0.89 -18.01 -6.89
CA ASP A 123 -0.39 -18.74 -8.06
C ASP A 123 0.22 -20.08 -7.63
N SER A 124 -0.64 -20.99 -7.21
CA SER A 124 -0.28 -22.31 -6.69
C SER A 124 -1.38 -23.36 -6.96
N GLN A 125 -0.98 -24.64 -6.99
CA GLN A 125 -1.92 -25.76 -7.14
C GLN A 125 -2.84 -25.95 -5.93
N ARG A 126 -2.35 -25.54 -4.75
CA ARG A 126 -3.05 -25.62 -3.47
C ARG A 126 -2.72 -24.41 -2.62
N ARG A 127 -3.66 -24.02 -1.75
CA ARG A 127 -3.43 -23.03 -0.71
C ARG A 127 -2.21 -23.42 0.13
N SER A 128 -1.26 -22.51 0.31
CA SER A 128 -0.06 -22.75 1.10
C SER A 128 -0.34 -22.59 2.60
N THR A 129 0.38 -23.35 3.43
CA THR A 129 0.27 -23.24 4.89
C THR A 129 0.68 -21.86 5.38
N LEU A 130 1.73 -21.27 4.79
CA LEU A 130 2.23 -19.93 5.11
C LEU A 130 1.13 -18.89 4.93
N VAL A 131 0.50 -18.83 3.76
CA VAL A 131 -0.55 -17.84 3.49
C VAL A 131 -1.81 -18.12 4.30
N SER A 132 -2.18 -19.38 4.47
CA SER A 132 -3.35 -19.75 5.29
C SER A 132 -3.19 -19.28 6.73
N ARG A 133 -2.00 -19.51 7.32
CA ARG A 133 -1.68 -19.07 8.69
C ARG A 133 -1.63 -17.55 8.79
N LEU A 134 -0.93 -16.89 7.86
CA LEU A 134 -0.85 -15.43 7.84
C LEU A 134 -2.25 -14.80 7.79
N LEU A 135 -3.14 -15.29 6.93
CA LEU A 135 -4.51 -14.77 6.84
C LEU A 135 -5.34 -15.02 8.11
N GLN A 136 -5.19 -16.18 8.74
CA GLN A 136 -5.85 -16.50 10.02
C GLN A 136 -5.35 -15.62 11.17
N GLU A 137 -4.06 -15.29 11.17
CA GLU A 137 -3.44 -14.42 12.17
C GLU A 137 -3.78 -12.94 11.91
N THR A 138 -4.09 -12.58 10.66
CA THR A 138 -4.60 -11.24 10.35
C THR A 138 -6.07 -11.13 10.74
N ALA A 139 -6.43 -10.05 11.43
CA ALA A 139 -7.83 -9.77 11.74
C ALA A 139 -8.60 -9.12 10.56
N VAL A 140 -8.05 -9.15 9.35
CA VAL A 140 -8.70 -8.62 8.13
C VAL A 140 -9.69 -9.66 7.61
N ASN A 141 -10.91 -9.26 7.24
CA ASN A 141 -11.84 -10.19 6.58
C ASN A 141 -11.28 -10.60 5.22
N TYR A 142 -11.22 -11.90 4.92
CA TYR A 142 -10.54 -12.40 3.73
C TYR A 142 -11.26 -13.56 3.03
N THR A 143 -10.95 -13.75 1.76
CA THR A 143 -11.20 -14.98 1.00
C THR A 143 -9.85 -15.47 0.46
N HIS A 144 -9.52 -16.73 0.74
CA HIS A 144 -8.27 -17.35 0.30
C HIS A 144 -8.53 -18.31 -0.86
N LEU A 145 -8.12 -17.93 -2.06
CA LEU A 145 -8.24 -18.71 -3.30
C LEU A 145 -6.85 -19.13 -3.82
N ASN A 146 -6.83 -20.07 -4.76
CA ASN A 146 -5.60 -20.45 -5.47
C ASN A 146 -5.91 -20.91 -6.90
N VAL A 147 -4.99 -20.64 -7.82
CA VAL A 147 -4.98 -21.20 -9.18
C VAL A 147 -3.56 -21.15 -9.74
N GLU A 148 -3.04 -22.30 -10.15
CA GLU A 148 -1.72 -22.36 -10.79
C GLU A 148 -1.78 -21.78 -12.20
N THR A 149 -0.90 -20.83 -12.50
CA THR A 149 -0.63 -20.42 -13.87
C THR A 149 0.12 -21.55 -14.59
N PRO A 150 -0.41 -22.08 -15.71
CA PRO A 150 0.23 -23.17 -16.44
C PRO A 150 1.71 -22.92 -16.76
N ARG A 151 2.54 -23.96 -16.62
CA ARG A 151 4.01 -23.86 -16.72
C ARG A 151 4.50 -23.32 -18.06
N ASN A 152 3.77 -23.59 -19.15
CA ASN A 152 4.06 -23.06 -20.48
C ASN A 152 3.95 -21.53 -20.57
N TYR A 153 3.27 -20.88 -19.61
CA TYR A 153 3.20 -19.42 -19.49
C TYR A 153 4.24 -18.82 -18.55
N LYS A 154 4.93 -19.64 -17.75
CA LYS A 154 5.93 -19.22 -16.75
C LYS A 154 7.38 -19.38 -17.24
N VAL A 155 7.67 -19.29 -18.54
CA VAL A 155 8.95 -19.66 -19.19
C VAL A 155 10.18 -19.55 -18.26
N ARG A 156 10.93 -20.67 -18.13
CA ARG A 156 12.13 -20.81 -17.29
C ARG A 156 13.25 -19.86 -17.75
N GLY A 157 13.78 -19.05 -16.84
CA GLY A 157 14.96 -18.19 -17.04
C GLY A 157 14.71 -16.72 -16.71
N ASP A 158 15.77 -15.90 -16.67
CA ASP A 158 15.67 -14.44 -16.47
C ASP A 158 14.98 -13.71 -17.64
N THR A 159 14.90 -14.36 -18.81
CA THR A 159 14.19 -13.86 -19.99
C THR A 159 12.74 -14.33 -20.00
N ARG A 160 11.89 -13.54 -19.34
CA ARG A 160 10.44 -13.71 -19.26
C ARG A 160 9.82 -13.50 -20.64
N ASP A 161 8.77 -14.26 -20.99
CA ASP A 161 7.95 -13.91 -22.15
C ASP A 161 7.12 -12.66 -21.79
N PRO A 162 7.37 -11.48 -22.40
CA PRO A 162 6.64 -10.25 -22.10
C PRO A 162 5.15 -10.33 -22.48
N ARG A 163 4.70 -11.41 -23.12
CA ARG A 163 3.35 -11.56 -23.65
C ARG A 163 2.28 -11.95 -22.61
N ILE A 164 2.65 -12.46 -21.44
CA ILE A 164 1.68 -12.88 -20.41
C ILE A 164 2.00 -12.19 -19.08
N PRO A 165 1.20 -11.18 -18.69
CA PRO A 165 1.39 -10.52 -17.40
C PRO A 165 1.16 -11.48 -16.23
N ARG A 166 1.99 -11.33 -15.18
CA ARG A 166 1.82 -12.07 -13.92
C ARG A 166 0.49 -11.71 -13.27
N GLY A 167 -0.11 -12.67 -12.56
CA GLY A 167 -1.36 -12.46 -11.83
C GLY A 167 -2.63 -12.48 -12.68
N THR A 168 -2.54 -12.60 -14.02
CA THR A 168 -3.72 -12.53 -14.91
C THR A 168 -4.78 -13.56 -14.57
N ILE A 169 -4.38 -14.82 -14.40
CA ILE A 169 -5.29 -15.94 -14.13
C ILE A 169 -5.88 -15.79 -12.73
N GLN A 170 -5.10 -15.30 -11.77
CA GLN A 170 -5.49 -15.07 -10.39
C GLN A 170 -6.53 -13.94 -10.29
N ARG A 171 -6.30 -12.80 -10.96
CA ARG A 171 -7.27 -11.70 -11.06
C ARG A 171 -8.58 -12.16 -11.73
N ASN A 172 -8.48 -12.97 -12.78
CA ASN A 172 -9.66 -13.54 -13.44
C ASN A 172 -10.41 -14.54 -12.56
N LEU A 173 -9.72 -15.34 -11.74
CA LEU A 173 -10.38 -16.21 -10.76
C LEU A 173 -11.13 -15.38 -9.71
N ALA A 174 -10.55 -14.29 -9.22
CA ALA A 174 -11.25 -13.39 -8.30
C ALA A 174 -12.50 -12.75 -8.94
N LEU A 175 -12.41 -12.30 -10.20
CA LEU A 175 -13.57 -11.81 -10.95
C LEU A 175 -14.67 -12.86 -11.08
N ARG A 176 -14.31 -14.11 -11.34
CA ARG A 176 -15.26 -15.23 -11.40
C ARG A 176 -15.89 -15.45 -10.02
N TRP A 177 -15.08 -15.55 -8.97
CA TRP A 177 -15.56 -15.74 -7.61
C TRP A 177 -16.53 -14.63 -7.17
N LEU A 178 -16.24 -13.37 -7.49
CA LEU A 178 -17.15 -12.25 -7.22
C LEU A 178 -18.50 -12.44 -7.93
N ARG A 179 -18.50 -12.89 -9.19
CA ARG A 179 -19.71 -13.14 -9.97
C ARG A 179 -20.53 -14.33 -9.48
N GLU A 180 -19.86 -15.33 -8.92
CA GLU A 180 -20.51 -16.50 -8.32
C GLU A 180 -21.03 -16.21 -6.91
N SER A 181 -20.36 -15.32 -6.17
CA SER A 181 -20.70 -14.99 -4.78
C SER A 181 -21.77 -13.91 -4.65
N PHE A 182 -21.86 -12.99 -5.61
CA PHE A 182 -22.76 -11.85 -5.55
C PHE A 182 -23.76 -11.84 -6.71
N ARG A 183 -25.02 -11.51 -6.41
CA ARG A 183 -26.07 -11.35 -7.41
C ARG A 183 -25.98 -9.95 -8.04
N VAL A 184 -26.30 -9.84 -9.34
CA VAL A 184 -26.28 -8.56 -10.09
C VAL A 184 -27.20 -7.50 -9.45
N ASN A 185 -28.34 -7.93 -8.91
CA ASN A 185 -29.31 -7.07 -8.24
C ASN A 185 -29.05 -6.95 -6.74
N SER A 186 -27.86 -7.31 -6.26
CA SER A 186 -27.48 -7.10 -4.87
C SER A 186 -27.60 -5.61 -4.54
N SER A 187 -28.32 -5.31 -3.46
CA SER A 187 -28.39 -3.96 -2.90
C SER A 187 -27.08 -3.57 -2.20
N GLN A 188 -26.17 -4.52 -1.96
CA GLN A 188 -24.91 -4.25 -1.26
C GLN A 188 -23.96 -3.44 -2.14
N PRO A 189 -23.61 -2.20 -1.74
CA PRO A 189 -22.62 -1.42 -2.45
C PRO A 189 -21.24 -2.02 -2.26
N GLY A 190 -20.48 -2.16 -3.35
CA GLY A 190 -19.14 -2.73 -3.30
C GLY A 190 -18.24 -2.15 -4.38
N ILE A 191 -16.95 -2.10 -4.09
CA ILE A 191 -15.88 -1.64 -4.98
C ILE A 191 -14.88 -2.77 -5.17
N VAL A 192 -14.38 -2.99 -6.38
CA VAL A 192 -13.32 -3.95 -6.69
C VAL A 192 -12.05 -3.20 -7.02
N TYR A 193 -10.97 -3.51 -6.33
CA TYR A 193 -9.65 -2.92 -6.53
C TYR A 193 -8.60 -4.01 -6.71
N PHE A 194 -7.77 -3.91 -7.75
CA PHE A 194 -6.69 -4.85 -8.01
C PHE A 194 -5.39 -4.32 -7.41
N ALA A 195 -4.93 -4.95 -6.33
CA ALA A 195 -3.78 -4.52 -5.55
C ALA A 195 -2.71 -5.62 -5.50
N ASP A 196 -1.64 -5.45 -6.26
CA ASP A 196 -0.47 -6.35 -6.22
C ASP A 196 0.22 -6.29 -4.85
N ASP A 197 0.81 -7.41 -4.42
CA ASP A 197 1.30 -7.56 -3.05
C ASP A 197 2.57 -6.75 -2.72
N ASP A 198 3.26 -6.20 -3.72
CA ASP A 198 4.53 -5.46 -3.59
C ASP A 198 4.40 -3.93 -3.69
N ASN A 199 3.21 -3.44 -4.01
CA ASN A 199 2.91 -2.02 -4.14
C ASN A 199 2.72 -1.36 -2.76
N THR A 200 2.79 -0.03 -2.73
CA THR A 200 2.56 0.75 -1.51
C THR A 200 1.28 1.57 -1.65
N TYR A 201 0.42 1.53 -0.64
CA TYR A 201 -0.91 2.13 -0.64
C TYR A 201 -1.09 3.09 0.53
N SER A 202 -1.54 4.32 0.26
CA SER A 202 -1.96 5.24 1.32
C SER A 202 -3.36 4.90 1.83
N LEU A 203 -3.67 5.26 3.08
CA LEU A 203 -5.03 5.09 3.61
C LEU A 203 -6.05 5.97 2.88
N GLU A 204 -5.64 7.18 2.47
CA GLU A 204 -6.48 8.13 1.72
C GLU A 204 -7.01 7.53 0.41
N LEU A 205 -6.22 6.67 -0.25
CA LEU A 205 -6.62 5.97 -1.48
C LEU A 205 -7.92 5.17 -1.32
N PHE A 206 -8.07 4.48 -0.19
CA PHE A 206 -9.22 3.62 0.06
C PHE A 206 -10.49 4.44 0.26
N GLU A 207 -10.40 5.61 0.86
CA GLU A 207 -11.55 6.52 0.99
C GLU A 207 -11.92 7.17 -0.34
N GLU A 208 -10.93 7.54 -1.17
CA GLU A 208 -11.16 8.08 -2.51
C GLU A 208 -11.94 7.10 -3.41
N MET A 209 -11.59 5.81 -3.39
CA MET A 209 -12.22 4.79 -4.22
C MET A 209 -13.57 4.30 -3.69
N ARG A 210 -13.85 4.46 -2.39
CA ARG A 210 -15.08 3.94 -1.75
C ARG A 210 -16.37 4.47 -2.39
N SER A 211 -16.30 5.68 -2.92
CA SER A 211 -17.43 6.39 -3.54
C SER A 211 -17.60 6.14 -5.04
N THR A 212 -16.89 5.17 -5.63
CA THR A 212 -16.90 4.90 -7.07
C THR A 212 -18.25 4.39 -7.57
N LYS A 213 -18.81 5.06 -8.59
CA LYS A 213 -20.13 4.73 -9.17
C LYS A 213 -20.01 3.78 -10.37
N LYS A 214 -19.02 3.97 -11.22
CA LYS A 214 -18.67 3.15 -12.39
C LYS A 214 -17.21 2.71 -12.29
N VAL A 215 -16.28 3.59 -12.68
CA VAL A 215 -14.83 3.34 -12.63
C VAL A 215 -14.14 4.63 -12.23
N SER A 216 -13.37 4.57 -11.15
CA SER A 216 -12.54 5.68 -10.68
C SER A 216 -11.09 5.50 -11.12
N VAL A 217 -10.41 6.62 -11.35
CA VAL A 217 -9.00 6.62 -11.77
C VAL A 217 -8.18 7.67 -11.01
N TRP A 218 -6.89 7.39 -10.83
CA TRP A 218 -5.95 8.27 -10.13
C TRP A 218 -4.51 8.10 -10.64
N PRO A 219 -3.58 9.01 -10.29
CA PRO A 219 -2.17 8.89 -10.59
C PRO A 219 -1.49 7.73 -9.85
N VAL A 220 -0.50 7.11 -10.51
CA VAL A 220 0.31 6.02 -9.94
C VAL A 220 1.78 6.39 -10.07
N ALA A 221 2.53 6.26 -8.98
CA ALA A 221 3.98 6.50 -8.98
C ALA A 221 4.78 5.31 -9.54
N PHE A 222 5.96 5.60 -10.09
CA PHE A 222 6.98 4.61 -10.47
C PHE A 222 6.54 3.59 -11.54
N VAL A 223 5.66 4.04 -12.44
CA VAL A 223 5.18 3.27 -13.60
C VAL A 223 5.61 3.93 -14.91
N GLY A 224 5.62 3.16 -16.00
CA GLY A 224 5.91 3.70 -17.34
C GLY A 224 7.31 4.28 -17.53
N GLY A 225 8.26 3.99 -16.61
CA GLY A 225 9.59 4.61 -16.61
C GLY A 225 9.59 6.08 -16.17
N LEU A 226 8.54 6.52 -15.46
CA LEU A 226 8.34 7.90 -15.02
C LEU A 226 8.26 8.00 -13.50
N ARG A 227 8.36 9.24 -12.99
CA ARG A 227 8.06 9.53 -11.58
C ARG A 227 6.63 9.12 -11.23
N TYR A 228 5.68 9.42 -12.12
CA TYR A 228 4.30 8.97 -12.05
C TYR A 228 3.63 9.08 -13.42
N GLU A 229 2.59 8.28 -13.64
CA GLU A 229 1.63 8.45 -14.73
C GLU A 229 0.30 8.98 -14.15
N SER A 230 -0.46 9.73 -14.96
CA SER A 230 -1.71 10.35 -14.49
C SER A 230 -2.75 10.46 -15.60
N PRO A 231 -4.05 10.30 -15.31
CA PRO A 231 -5.12 10.75 -16.19
C PRO A 231 -5.01 12.26 -16.48
N LYS A 232 -5.38 12.67 -17.70
CA LYS A 232 -5.60 14.09 -18.06
C LYS A 232 -7.07 14.43 -17.81
N VAL A 233 -7.31 15.39 -16.94
CA VAL A 233 -8.64 15.84 -16.53
C VAL A 233 -8.86 17.26 -17.03
N ASN A 234 -10.00 17.52 -17.67
CA ASN A 234 -10.37 18.86 -18.15
C ASN A 234 -11.02 19.69 -17.03
N THR A 235 -11.34 20.95 -17.33
CA THR A 235 -11.99 21.87 -16.37
C THR A 235 -13.37 21.41 -15.90
N LEU A 236 -14.03 20.52 -16.64
CA LEU A 236 -15.31 19.92 -16.29
C LEU A 236 -15.18 18.65 -15.43
N GLY A 237 -13.97 18.31 -14.99
CA GLY A 237 -13.72 17.10 -14.19
C GLY A 237 -13.86 15.80 -14.99
N LYS A 238 -13.65 15.85 -16.31
CA LYS A 238 -13.72 14.67 -17.19
C LYS A 238 -12.35 14.26 -17.70
N VAL A 239 -12.12 12.95 -17.72
CA VAL A 239 -10.91 12.37 -18.30
C VAL A 239 -10.99 12.48 -19.82
N TYR A 240 -9.97 13.05 -20.45
CA TYR A 240 -9.89 13.21 -21.91
C TYR A 240 -8.63 12.59 -22.52
N GLY A 241 -7.76 11.99 -21.69
CA GLY A 241 -6.56 11.30 -22.14
C GLY A 241 -5.63 10.98 -20.99
N TRP A 242 -4.36 10.73 -21.30
CA TRP A 242 -3.38 10.22 -20.34
C TRP A 242 -2.06 11.01 -20.42
N LYS A 243 -1.43 11.24 -19.27
CA LYS A 243 -0.08 11.79 -19.12
C LYS A 243 0.89 10.62 -18.93
N THR A 244 1.25 9.98 -20.04
CA THR A 244 2.18 8.85 -20.10
C THR A 244 3.13 9.03 -21.28
N VAL A 245 4.29 8.35 -21.25
CA VAL A 245 5.23 8.31 -22.39
C VAL A 245 5.06 7.03 -23.20
N PHE A 246 4.86 5.90 -22.53
CA PHE A 246 4.62 4.64 -23.21
C PHE A 246 3.19 4.58 -23.76
N ASP A 247 3.08 4.65 -25.09
CA ASP A 247 1.86 4.46 -25.87
C ASP A 247 0.63 5.21 -25.30
N PRO A 248 0.66 6.55 -25.22
CA PRO A 248 -0.38 7.36 -24.55
C PRO A 248 -1.75 7.32 -25.24
N HIS A 249 -1.81 6.82 -26.48
CA HIS A 249 -3.03 6.71 -27.27
C HIS A 249 -3.75 5.38 -27.07
N ARG A 250 -3.20 4.46 -26.25
CA ARG A 250 -3.91 3.25 -25.85
C ARG A 250 -5.20 3.64 -25.12
N PRO A 251 -6.31 2.88 -25.28
CA PRO A 251 -7.61 3.39 -24.83
C PRO A 251 -7.70 3.67 -23.33
N PHE A 252 -6.99 2.89 -22.51
CA PHE A 252 -6.77 3.19 -21.10
C PHE A 252 -5.27 3.10 -20.78
N ALA A 253 -4.56 4.24 -20.82
CA ALA A 253 -3.14 4.38 -20.48
C ALA A 253 -2.93 4.58 -18.98
N ILE A 254 -3.21 3.52 -18.23
CA ILE A 254 -3.15 3.48 -16.78
C ILE A 254 -2.67 2.11 -16.29
N ASP A 255 -1.91 2.11 -15.19
CA ASP A 255 -1.47 0.91 -14.49
C ASP A 255 -2.63 0.21 -13.74
N MET A 256 -2.46 -1.09 -13.44
CA MET A 256 -3.42 -1.89 -12.67
C MET A 256 -3.82 -1.25 -11.33
N ALA A 257 -2.85 -0.65 -10.63
CA ALA A 257 -3.08 0.00 -9.34
C ALA A 257 -3.80 1.36 -9.45
N GLY A 258 -4.02 1.87 -10.67
CA GLY A 258 -4.52 3.22 -10.93
C GLY A 258 -6.04 3.36 -11.01
N PHE A 259 -6.80 2.27 -10.90
CA PHE A 259 -8.25 2.31 -11.02
C PHE A 259 -8.97 1.36 -10.07
N ALA A 260 -10.22 1.68 -9.75
CA ALA A 260 -11.16 0.77 -9.10
C ALA A 260 -12.50 0.76 -9.83
N VAL A 261 -13.23 -0.35 -9.71
CA VAL A 261 -14.47 -0.60 -10.44
C VAL A 261 -15.60 -0.86 -9.46
N ASN A 262 -16.77 -0.26 -9.70
CA ASN A 262 -17.96 -0.59 -8.93
C ASN A 262 -18.33 -2.08 -9.13
N LEU A 263 -18.56 -2.81 -8.04
CA LEU A 263 -18.89 -4.24 -8.07
C LEU A 263 -20.11 -4.52 -8.96
N ARG A 264 -21.15 -3.69 -8.91
CA ARG A 264 -22.34 -3.84 -9.77
C ARG A 264 -21.99 -3.80 -11.25
N LEU A 265 -20.99 -3.01 -11.64
CA LEU A 265 -20.51 -2.95 -13.01
C LEU A 265 -19.79 -4.26 -13.42
N ILE A 266 -18.95 -4.81 -12.54
CA ILE A 266 -18.31 -6.13 -12.74
C ILE A 266 -19.36 -7.24 -12.91
N LEU A 267 -20.42 -7.21 -12.10
CA LEU A 267 -21.51 -8.20 -12.13
C LEU A 267 -22.39 -8.05 -13.37
N SER A 268 -22.69 -6.82 -13.81
CA SER A 268 -23.52 -6.58 -15.00
C SER A 268 -22.82 -6.88 -16.34
N LYS A 269 -21.50 -7.05 -16.31
CA LYS A 269 -20.67 -7.41 -17.48
C LYS A 269 -19.97 -8.76 -17.25
N PRO A 270 -20.69 -9.90 -17.20
CA PRO A 270 -20.14 -11.19 -16.79
C PRO A 270 -19.04 -11.74 -17.72
N GLN A 271 -18.98 -11.24 -18.96
CA GLN A 271 -17.98 -11.65 -19.95
C GLN A 271 -16.67 -10.86 -19.85
N ALA A 272 -16.64 -9.76 -19.09
CA ALA A 272 -15.47 -8.90 -18.99
C ALA A 272 -14.38 -9.54 -18.12
N TYR A 273 -13.24 -9.88 -18.72
CA TYR A 273 -12.08 -10.45 -18.02
C TYR A 273 -10.79 -9.83 -18.57
N PHE A 274 -9.69 -9.93 -17.82
CA PHE A 274 -8.39 -9.62 -18.36
C PHE A 274 -8.02 -10.62 -19.45
N LYS A 275 -7.66 -10.12 -20.64
CA LYS A 275 -7.21 -10.98 -21.73
C LYS A 275 -5.85 -11.59 -21.38
N LEU A 276 -5.76 -12.91 -21.53
CA LEU A 276 -4.55 -13.69 -21.22
C LEU A 276 -3.55 -13.73 -22.39
N ARG A 277 -4.05 -13.79 -23.62
CA ARG A 277 -3.25 -13.92 -24.84
C ARG A 277 -3.61 -12.83 -25.85
N GLY A 278 -2.69 -12.55 -26.78
CA GLY A 278 -2.91 -11.57 -27.85
C GLY A 278 -2.94 -10.12 -27.36
N VAL A 279 -2.41 -9.85 -26.17
CA VAL A 279 -2.36 -8.52 -25.58
C VAL A 279 -0.94 -7.98 -25.72
N LYS A 280 -0.79 -6.82 -26.37
CA LYS A 280 0.48 -6.09 -26.42
C LYS A 280 0.92 -5.73 -24.99
N GLY A 281 2.23 -5.68 -24.73
CA GLY A 281 2.75 -5.24 -23.43
C GLY A 281 2.12 -3.91 -23.00
N GLY A 282 1.59 -3.84 -21.78
CA GLY A 282 0.88 -2.67 -21.25
C GLY A 282 -0.57 -2.51 -21.75
N TYR A 283 -1.20 -3.50 -22.40
CA TYR A 283 -2.60 -3.37 -22.86
C TYR A 283 -3.60 -4.19 -22.02
N GLN A 284 -3.16 -4.80 -20.92
CA GLN A 284 -4.01 -5.69 -20.14
C GLN A 284 -5.14 -4.93 -19.42
N GLU A 285 -4.84 -3.78 -18.82
CA GLU A 285 -5.83 -2.92 -18.16
C GLU A 285 -6.87 -2.45 -19.18
N SER A 286 -6.40 -2.03 -20.34
CA SER A 286 -7.27 -1.67 -21.47
C SER A 286 -8.16 -2.83 -21.94
N SER A 287 -7.71 -4.09 -21.82
CA SER A 287 -8.50 -5.25 -22.25
C SER A 287 -9.75 -5.45 -21.41
N LEU A 288 -9.69 -5.15 -20.11
CA LEU A 288 -10.83 -5.20 -19.21
C LEU A 288 -11.68 -3.92 -19.30
N LEU A 289 -11.05 -2.75 -19.16
CA LEU A 289 -11.75 -1.48 -19.02
C LEU A 289 -12.62 -1.12 -20.23
N LYS A 290 -12.18 -1.48 -21.44
CA LYS A 290 -12.97 -1.29 -22.67
C LYS A 290 -14.31 -2.02 -22.67
N GLU A 291 -14.42 -3.13 -21.95
CA GLU A 291 -15.65 -3.91 -21.86
C GLU A 291 -16.59 -3.39 -20.75
N LEU A 292 -16.08 -2.49 -19.90
CA LEU A 292 -16.79 -1.96 -18.73
C LEU A 292 -17.29 -0.52 -18.95
N VAL A 293 -16.44 0.37 -19.45
CA VAL A 293 -16.70 1.83 -19.50
C VAL A 293 -16.10 2.51 -20.72
N THR A 294 -16.57 3.72 -20.99
CA THR A 294 -15.91 4.67 -21.91
C THR A 294 -15.08 5.70 -21.14
N LEU A 295 -14.28 6.51 -21.85
CA LEU A 295 -13.42 7.51 -21.21
C LEU A 295 -14.22 8.59 -20.43
N SER A 296 -15.41 8.96 -20.93
CA SER A 296 -16.28 9.98 -20.32
C SER A 296 -17.00 9.51 -19.05
N ASP A 297 -17.07 8.19 -18.86
CA ASP A 297 -17.64 7.54 -17.67
C ASP A 297 -16.66 7.50 -16.48
N LEU A 298 -15.37 7.78 -16.72
CA LEU A 298 -14.34 7.73 -15.68
C LEU A 298 -14.53 8.84 -14.64
N GLU A 299 -14.31 8.48 -13.38
CA GLU A 299 -14.39 9.35 -12.21
C GLU A 299 -12.98 9.68 -11.71
N PRO A 300 -12.43 10.88 -12.02
CA PRO A 300 -11.11 11.25 -11.52
C PRO A 300 -11.13 11.44 -10.01
N LYS A 301 -10.15 10.86 -9.32
CA LYS A 301 -9.92 10.96 -7.87
C LYS A 301 -8.61 11.69 -7.57
N ALA A 302 -8.17 11.67 -6.32
CA ALA A 302 -6.90 12.23 -5.86
C ALA A 302 -6.74 13.71 -6.26
N ALA A 303 -7.74 14.52 -5.89
CA ALA A 303 -7.84 15.94 -6.23
C ALA A 303 -7.71 16.20 -7.76
N ASN A 304 -8.61 15.64 -8.56
CA ASN A 304 -8.59 15.71 -10.04
C ASN A 304 -7.27 15.22 -10.65
N CYS A 305 -6.77 14.11 -10.12
CA CYS A 305 -5.54 13.45 -10.53
C CYS A 305 -4.29 14.34 -10.39
N THR A 306 -4.21 15.09 -9.30
CA THR A 306 -3.04 15.94 -8.99
C THR A 306 -2.21 15.41 -7.82
N LYS A 307 -2.75 14.46 -7.04
CA LYS A 307 -2.04 13.78 -5.94
C LYS A 307 -1.68 12.34 -6.29
N VAL A 308 -0.55 11.88 -5.78
CA VAL A 308 -0.12 10.47 -5.84
C VAL A 308 -0.46 9.81 -4.52
N LEU A 309 -1.30 8.77 -4.56
CA LEU A 309 -1.80 8.05 -3.38
C LEU A 309 -1.42 6.55 -3.38
N VAL A 310 -0.77 6.10 -4.45
CA VAL A 310 -0.31 4.73 -4.66
C VAL A 310 1.01 4.73 -5.43
N TRP A 311 1.92 3.83 -5.05
CA TRP A 311 3.25 3.71 -5.62
C TRP A 311 3.50 2.27 -6.06
N HIS A 312 3.91 2.09 -7.31
CA HIS A 312 4.30 0.79 -7.85
C HIS A 312 5.73 0.43 -7.39
N THR A 313 5.91 0.24 -6.08
CA THR A 313 7.16 -0.21 -5.50
C THR A 313 7.52 -1.61 -5.99
N ARG A 314 8.82 -1.93 -5.96
CA ARG A 314 9.34 -3.26 -6.26
C ARG A 314 10.39 -3.61 -5.24
N THR A 315 10.34 -4.82 -4.72
CA THR A 315 11.32 -5.30 -3.77
C THR A 315 12.45 -6.02 -4.49
N GLU A 316 13.68 -5.69 -4.10
CA GLU A 316 14.86 -6.35 -4.64
C GLU A 316 14.88 -7.84 -4.29
N LYS A 317 15.55 -8.64 -5.12
CA LYS A 317 15.74 -10.06 -4.83
C LYS A 317 16.75 -10.22 -3.69
N PRO A 318 16.41 -10.92 -2.58
CA PRO A 318 17.36 -11.13 -1.50
C PRO A 318 18.62 -11.88 -1.95
N VAL A 319 19.77 -11.47 -1.43
CA VAL A 319 21.07 -12.10 -1.68
C VAL A 319 21.24 -13.27 -0.71
N LEU A 320 20.96 -14.50 -1.19
CA LEU A 320 21.03 -15.74 -0.39
C LEU A 320 22.25 -16.60 -0.75
N VAL A 321 23.38 -15.98 -1.09
CA VAL A 321 24.58 -16.71 -1.56
C VAL A 321 25.18 -17.63 -0.49
N ASN A 322 25.03 -17.26 0.79
CA ASN A 322 25.57 -18.02 1.93
C ASN A 322 24.73 -19.26 2.29
N GLU A 323 23.54 -19.44 1.71
CA GLU A 323 22.80 -20.72 1.80
C GLU A 323 23.55 -21.87 1.12
N GLY A 324 24.42 -21.54 0.15
CA GLY A 324 25.16 -22.53 -0.62
C GLY A 324 24.25 -23.52 -1.36
N LYS A 325 24.82 -24.62 -1.84
CA LYS A 325 24.06 -25.67 -2.56
C LYS A 325 23.35 -26.65 -1.64
N LYS A 326 23.82 -26.77 -0.39
CA LYS A 326 23.31 -27.74 0.60
C LYS A 326 22.26 -27.15 1.54
N GLY A 327 22.02 -25.83 1.49
CA GLY A 327 21.29 -25.10 2.52
C GLY A 327 22.19 -24.82 3.73
N PHE A 328 22.03 -23.64 4.34
CA PHE A 328 22.72 -23.28 5.59
C PHE A 328 21.72 -23.09 6.72
N THR A 329 20.63 -22.38 6.47
CA THR A 329 19.56 -22.17 7.46
C THR A 329 18.66 -23.39 7.56
N ASP A 330 17.96 -23.52 8.69
CA ASP A 330 16.94 -24.56 8.87
C ASP A 330 15.76 -24.28 7.93
N SER A 331 15.54 -25.18 6.96
CA SER A 331 14.47 -25.08 5.96
C SER A 331 13.06 -25.10 6.56
N ASN A 332 12.92 -25.47 7.83
CA ASN A 332 11.64 -25.45 8.55
C ASN A 332 11.31 -24.08 9.15
N VAL A 333 12.27 -23.15 9.22
CA VAL A 333 12.05 -21.79 9.70
C VAL A 333 11.38 -20.98 8.59
N GLU A 334 10.12 -20.61 8.81
CA GLU A 334 9.33 -19.83 7.86
C GLU A 334 9.74 -18.35 7.86
N ILE A 335 10.08 -17.83 6.67
CA ILE A 335 10.50 -16.43 6.43
C ILE A 335 9.49 -15.61 5.65
#